data_AF-A0A7W1P367-F1
#
_entry.id   AF-A0A7W1P367-F1
#
_cell.length_a   1.000
_cell.length_b   1.000
_cell.length_c   1.000
_cell.angle_alpha   90.00
_cell.angle_beta   90.00
_cell.angle_gamma   90.00
#
_symmetry.space_group_name_H-M   'P 1'
#
loop_
_entity.id
_entity.type
_entity.pdbx_description
1 polymer ?
#
loop_
_entity_poly.entity_id
_entity_poly.type
_entity_poly.pdbx_seq_one_letter_code
_entity_poly.pdbx_strand_id
1 'polypeptide(L)' 'MISAAKKVRRTAPAVALMKQLSRLREEMDDLSDYLDLLEARARNAGRPRYTTAQIRKELGL' A
#
# COMPACT_ATOMS: atom_id res chain seq x y z
N MET A 1 -33.85 11.64 27.45
CA MET A 1 -32.85 10.95 28.30
C MET A 1 -31.74 10.47 27.39
N ILE A 2 -30.52 11.03 27.51
CA ILE A 2 -29.38 10.71 26.64
C ILE A 2 -28.66 9.50 27.26
N SER A 3 -28.71 8.33 26.61
CA SER A 3 -28.02 7.14 27.10
C SER A 3 -26.50 7.34 26.97
N ALA A 4 -25.80 7.31 28.10
CA ALA A 4 -24.35 7.39 28.14
C ALA A 4 -23.73 6.21 27.36
N ALA A 5 -23.07 6.50 26.24
CA ALA A 5 -22.27 5.52 25.52
C ALA A 5 -21.17 5.01 26.46
N LYS A 6 -21.30 3.75 26.88
CA LYS A 6 -20.35 3.09 27.79
C LYS A 6 -19.01 2.95 27.07
N LYS A 7 -18.05 3.82 27.40
CA LYS A 7 -16.70 3.82 26.81
C LYS A 7 -15.98 2.52 27.18
N VAL A 8 -15.90 1.56 26.26
CA VAL A 8 -15.21 0.28 26.46
C VAL A 8 -13.72 0.55 26.55
N ARG A 9 -13.14 0.43 27.76
CA ARG A 9 -11.68 0.51 27.93
C ARG A 9 -11.06 -0.80 27.45
N ARG A 10 -10.21 -0.72 26.42
CA ARG A 10 -9.42 -1.86 25.94
C ARG A 10 -8.34 -2.20 26.97
N THR A 11 -8.12 -3.49 27.21
CA THR A 11 -7.05 -3.97 28.10
C THR A 11 -5.69 -3.80 27.43
N ALA A 12 -4.63 -3.63 28.22
CA ALA A 12 -3.25 -3.52 27.73
C ALA A 12 -2.85 -4.61 26.71
N PRO A 13 -3.15 -5.92 26.94
CA PRO A 13 -2.85 -6.96 25.94
C PRO A 13 -3.62 -6.79 24.63
N ALA A 14 -4.88 -6.34 24.67
CA ALA A 14 -5.66 -6.08 23.46
C ALA A 14 -5.07 -4.92 22.64
N VAL A 15 -4.52 -3.90 23.29
CA VAL A 15 -3.84 -2.79 22.60
C VAL A 15 -2.54 -3.26 21.95
N ALA A 16 -1.75 -4.09 22.62
CA ALA A 16 -0.51 -4.64 22.07
C ALA A 16 -0.78 -5.52 20.83
N LEU A 17 -1.79 -6.40 20.91
CA LEU A 17 -2.20 -7.24 19.77
C LEU A 17 -2.66 -6.40 18.57
N MET A 18 -3.45 -5.34 18.80
CA MET A 18 -3.90 -4.46 17.72
C MET A 18 -2.74 -3.71 17.05
N LYS A 19 -1.70 -3.34 17.81
CA LYS A 19 -0.47 -2.75 17.23
C LYS A 19 0.27 -3.76 16.36
N GLN A 20 0.38 -5.01 16.81
CA GLN A 20 1.01 -6.07 16.02
C GLN A 20 0.23 -6.35 14.73
N LEU A 21 -1.10 -6.38 14.81
CA LEU A 21 -1.97 -6.54 13.64
C LEU A 21 -1.84 -5.37 12.65
N SER A 22 -1.76 -4.13 13.14
CA SER A 22 -1.56 -2.96 12.29
C SER A 22 -0.24 -3.06 11.54
N ARG A 23 0.84 -3.40 12.24
CA ARG A 23 2.16 -3.57 11.62
C ARG A 23 2.17 -4.68 10.58
N LEU A 24 1.57 -5.84 10.89
CA LEU A 24 1.49 -6.94 9.94
C LEU A 24 0.70 -6.52 8.69
N ARG A 25 -0.36 -5.72 8.84
CA ARG A 25 -1.12 -5.20 7.71
C ARG A 25 -0.28 -4.27 6.84
N GLU A 26 0.48 -3.35 7.44
CA GLU A 26 1.41 -2.48 6.71
C GLU A 26 2.44 -3.31 5.92
N GLU A 27 3.05 -4.31 6.56
CA GLU A 27 4.01 -5.21 5.89
C GLU A 27 3.36 -6.02 4.75
N MET A 28 2.09 -6.40 4.88
CA MET A 28 1.33 -7.05 3.79
C MET A 28 1.01 -6.10 2.64
N ASP A 29 0.66 -4.85 2.94
CA ASP A 29 0.38 -3.82 1.93
C ASP A 29 1.66 -3.51 1.14
N ASP A 30 2.81 -3.36 1.81
CA ASP A 30 4.12 -3.17 1.17
C ASP A 30 4.49 -4.33 0.22
N LEU A 31 4.23 -5.57 0.64
CA LEU A 31 4.46 -6.74 -0.20
C LEU A 31 3.52 -6.78 -1.41
N SER A 32 2.27 -6.37 -1.23
CA SER A 32 1.31 -6.27 -2.32
C SER A 32 1.76 -5.24 -3.36
N ASP A 33 2.17 -4.04 -2.93
CA ASP A 33 2.69 -2.99 -3.82
C ASP A 33 3.92 -3.46 -4.61
N TYR A 34 4.79 -4.24 -3.96
CA TYR A 34 5.96 -4.81 -4.63
C TYR A 34 5.57 -5.86 -5.68
N LEU A 35 4.55 -6.68 -5.42
CA LEU A 35 4.04 -7.65 -6.39
C LEU A 35 3.43 -6.95 -7.61
N ASP A 36 2.69 -5.85 -7.41
CA ASP A 36 2.14 -5.05 -8.51
C ASP A 36 3.24 -4.48 -9.40
N LEU A 37 4.34 -4.00 -8.80
CA LEU A 37 5.52 -3.54 -9.54
C LEU A 37 6.15 -4.69 -10.37
N LEU A 38 6.28 -5.87 -9.78
CA LEU A 38 6.82 -7.04 -10.49
C LEU A 38 5.91 -7.47 -11.63
N GLU A 39 4.60 -7.48 -11.42
CA GLU A 39 3.63 -7.79 -12.47
C GLU A 39 3.71 -6.77 -13.61
N ALA A 40 3.76 -5.48 -13.29
CA ALA A 40 3.92 -4.42 -14.28
C ALA A 40 5.21 -4.61 -15.10
N ARG A 41 6.32 -4.96 -14.43
CA ARG A 41 7.60 -5.26 -15.12
C ARG A 41 7.51 -6.49 -16.00
N ALA A 42 6.87 -7.56 -15.54
CA ALA A 42 6.67 -8.77 -16.32
C ALA A 42 5.81 -8.51 -17.57
N ARG A 43 4.71 -7.76 -17.42
CA ARG A 43 3.86 -7.33 -18.55
C ARG A 43 4.59 -6.41 -19.53
N ASN A 44 5.53 -5.61 -19.03
CA ASN A 44 6.37 -4.72 -19.84
C ASN A 44 7.62 -5.42 -20.39
N ALA A 45 7.87 -6.68 -20.03
CA ALA A 45 9.02 -7.42 -20.51
C ALA A 45 8.92 -7.60 -22.03
N GLY A 46 10.01 -7.29 -22.74
CA GLY A 46 10.05 -7.36 -24.20
C GLY A 46 9.44 -6.17 -24.94
N ARG A 47 8.82 -5.21 -24.25
CA ARG A 47 8.41 -3.95 -24.89
C ARG A 47 9.63 -3.04 -25.07
N PRO A 48 9.74 -2.34 -26.22
CA PRO A 48 10.80 -1.38 -26.43
C PRO A 48 10.70 -0.27 -25.38
N ARG A 49 11.82 0.08 -24.76
CA ARG A 49 11.88 1.22 -23.85
C ARG A 49 11.86 2.49 -24.68
N TYR A 50 11.01 3.44 -24.28
CA TYR A 50 11.06 4.77 -24.86
C TYR A 50 12.36 5.46 -24.51
N THR A 51 12.96 6.11 -25.50
CA THR A 51 14.08 7.03 -25.30
C THR A 51 13.57 8.33 -24.70
N THR A 52 14.47 9.06 -24.03
CA THR A 52 14.15 10.39 -23.48
C THR A 52 13.58 11.34 -24.54
N ALA A 53 14.08 11.28 -25.77
CA ALA A 53 13.59 12.09 -26.88
C ALA A 53 12.15 11.74 -27.28
N GLN A 54 11.80 10.45 -27.27
CA GLN A 54 10.43 9.99 -27.56
C GLN A 54 9.46 10.44 -26.46
N ILE A 55 9.85 10.30 -25.19
CA ILE A 55 9.05 10.75 -24.05
C ILE A 55 8.81 12.28 -24.12
N ARG A 56 9.87 13.07 -24.39
CA ARG A 56 9.75 14.53 -24.53
C ARG A 56 8.78 14.93 -25.64
N LYS A 57 8.86 14.26 -26.80
CA LYS A 57 7.94 14.47 -27.91
C LYS A 57 6.49 14.13 -27.54
N GLU A 58 6.25 13.03 -26.83
CA GLU A 58 4.90 12.63 -26.37
C GLU A 58 4.33 13.59 -25.31
N LEU A 59 5.18 14.15 -24.45
CA LEU A 59 4.78 15.08 -23.38
C LEU A 59 4.75 16.56 -23.80
N GLY A 60 5.18 16.89 -25.03
CA GLY A 60 5.25 18.27 -25.52
C GLY A 60 6.34 19.12 -24.85
N LEU A 61 7.44 18.50 -24.41
CA LEU A 61 8.59 19.13 -23.74
C LEU A 61 9.80 19.30 -24.66
#